data_AF-A0A8J3PB32-F1
#
_entry.id   AF-A0A8J3PB32-F1
#
_cell.length_a   1.000
_cell.length_b   1.000
_cell.length_c   1.000
_cell.angle_alpha   90.00
_cell.angle_beta   90.00
_cell.angle_gamma   90.00
#
_symmetry.space_group_name_H-M   'P 1'
#
loop_
_entity.id
_entity.type
_entity.pdbx_description
1 polymer ?
#
loop_
_entity_poly.entity_id
_entity_poly.type
_entity_poly.pdbx_seq_one_letter_code
_entity_poly.pdbx_strand_id
1 'polypeptide(L)'
;MSSELDAAAASGTASLSGRVAARVQFVLAAAYFLAVAVALGRAAQLAGRLYLPHQGDEATGNADIWPGALGAAWLAITFVLSIAPILAGLTALYAAVQLASARLRADRRIWRALAASTLLSVLVVAASLTPQAQTLLVWLLD
;
A
#
# COMPACT_ATOMS: atom_id res chain seq x y z
N MET A 1 -37.53 -19.65 -11.76
CA MET A 1 -37.60 -18.24 -11.32
C MET A 1 -36.75 -17.95 -10.08
N SER A 2 -36.83 -18.73 -8.99
CA SER A 2 -35.96 -18.53 -7.82
C SER A 2 -34.46 -18.70 -8.13
N SER A 3 -34.08 -19.74 -8.88
CA SER A 3 -32.67 -20.01 -9.22
C SER A 3 -31.98 -18.93 -10.08
N GLU A 4 -32.73 -18.24 -10.94
CA GLU A 4 -32.20 -17.18 -11.79
C GLU A 4 -32.00 -15.87 -11.01
N LEU A 5 -32.91 -15.58 -10.07
CA LEU A 5 -32.77 -14.45 -9.15
C LEU A 5 -31.59 -14.64 -8.20
N ASP A 6 -31.38 -15.86 -7.69
CA ASP A 6 -30.22 -16.20 -6.84
C ASP A 6 -28.89 -16.10 -7.60
N ALA A 7 -28.86 -16.54 -8.87
CA ALA A 7 -27.69 -16.41 -9.73
C ALA A 7 -27.37 -14.94 -10.08
N ALA A 8 -28.39 -14.11 -10.30
CA ALA A 8 -28.24 -12.68 -10.55
C ALA A 8 -27.74 -11.94 -9.30
N ALA A 9 -28.30 -12.24 -8.12
CA ALA A 9 -27.85 -11.66 -6.86
C ALA A 9 -26.39 -12.05 -6.52
N ALA A 10 -26.03 -13.32 -6.74
CA ALA A 10 -24.67 -13.82 -6.50
C ALA A 10 -23.62 -13.29 -7.50
N SER A 11 -24.02 -12.89 -8.70
CA SER A 11 -23.12 -12.23 -9.66
C SER A 11 -22.93 -10.74 -9.34
N GLY A 12 -23.99 -10.05 -8.91
CA GLY A 12 -23.93 -8.66 -8.44
C GLY A 12 -22.97 -8.48 -7.25
N THR A 13 -23.03 -9.36 -6.25
CA THR A 13 -22.17 -9.32 -5.06
C THR A 13 -20.70 -9.57 -5.38
N ALA A 14 -20.39 -10.53 -6.24
CA ALA A 14 -19.01 -10.80 -6.69
C ALA A 14 -18.39 -9.60 -7.43
N SER A 15 -19.17 -8.91 -8.28
CA SER A 15 -18.73 -7.71 -8.99
C SER A 15 -18.44 -6.53 -8.04
N LEU A 16 -19.23 -6.40 -6.97
CA LEU A 16 -19.08 -5.33 -5.99
C LEU A 16 -17.87 -5.60 -5.09
N SER A 17 -17.72 -6.84 -4.62
CA SER A 17 -16.55 -7.29 -3.85
C SER A 17 -15.24 -7.09 -4.63
N GLY A 18 -15.18 -7.49 -5.91
CA GLY A 18 -14.01 -7.29 -6.76
C GLY A 18 -13.64 -5.81 -6.92
N ARG A 19 -14.64 -4.92 -7.07
CA ARG A 19 -14.40 -3.47 -7.14
C ARG A 19 -13.89 -2.89 -5.82
N VAL A 20 -14.45 -3.32 -4.69
CA VAL A 20 -14.01 -2.86 -3.36
C VAL A 20 -12.58 -3.31 -3.10
N ALA A 21 -12.26 -4.58 -3.34
CA ALA A 21 -10.92 -5.12 -3.18
C ALA A 21 -9.90 -4.35 -4.03
N ALA A 22 -10.19 -4.12 -5.31
CA ALA A 22 -9.30 -3.36 -6.19
C ALA A 22 -9.08 -1.92 -5.70
N ARG A 23 -10.14 -1.23 -5.25
CA ARG A 23 -10.04 0.12 -4.68
C ARG A 23 -9.18 0.15 -3.42
N VAL A 24 -9.39 -0.78 -2.50
CA VAL A 24 -8.60 -0.87 -1.26
C VAL A 24 -7.13 -1.09 -1.58
N GLN A 25 -6.82 -2.01 -2.50
CA GLN A 25 -5.44 -2.28 -2.92
C GLN A 25 -4.77 -1.05 -3.56
N PHE A 26 -5.47 -0.30 -4.41
CA PHE A 26 -4.97 0.94 -4.97
C PHE A 26 -4.72 2.01 -3.90
N VAL A 27 -5.65 2.17 -2.95
CA VAL A 27 -5.51 3.14 -1.86
C VAL A 27 -4.34 2.79 -0.96
N LEU A 28 -4.18 1.52 -0.58
CA LEU A 28 -3.05 1.05 0.23
C LEU A 28 -1.72 1.29 -0.46
N ALA A 29 -1.63 0.98 -1.75
CA ALA A 29 -0.42 1.22 -2.52
C ALA A 29 -0.10 2.71 -2.65
N ALA A 30 -1.09 3.53 -2.97
CA ALA A 30 -0.92 4.98 -3.06
C ALA A 30 -0.47 5.57 -1.72
N ALA A 31 -1.08 5.15 -0.61
CA ALA A 31 -0.69 5.58 0.73
C ALA A 31 0.75 5.17 1.06
N TYR A 32 1.14 3.93 0.74
CA TYR A 32 2.50 3.44 0.98
C TYR A 32 3.55 4.25 0.19
N PHE A 33 3.37 4.41 -1.12
CA PHE A 33 4.33 5.17 -1.95
C PHE A 33 4.35 6.66 -1.60
N LEU A 34 3.22 7.24 -1.21
CA LEU A 34 3.17 8.61 -0.72
C LEU A 34 3.93 8.77 0.60
N ALA A 35 3.77 7.84 1.53
CA ALA A 35 4.50 7.84 2.80
C ALA A 35 6.02 7.74 2.57
N VAL A 36 6.47 6.84 1.69
CA VAL A 36 7.88 6.74 1.28
C VAL A 36 8.38 8.06 0.67
N ALA A 37 7.61 8.65 -0.26
CA ALA A 37 7.99 9.89 -0.93
C ALA A 37 8.09 11.07 0.03
N VAL A 38 7.16 11.19 0.99
CA VAL A 38 7.19 12.24 2.02
C VAL A 38 8.39 12.05 2.95
N ALA A 39 8.67 10.82 3.38
CA ALA A 39 9.84 10.51 4.21
C ALA A 39 11.16 10.87 3.51
N LEU A 40 11.33 10.46 2.25
CA LEU A 40 12.51 10.80 1.45
C LEU A 40 12.60 12.30 1.15
N GLY A 41 11.46 12.96 0.90
CA GLY A 41 11.40 14.40 0.72
C GLY A 41 11.85 15.14 1.98
N ARG A 42 11.47 14.65 3.16
CA ARG A 42 11.91 15.21 4.44
C ARG A 42 13.41 15.03 4.66
N ALA A 43 13.94 13.83 4.40
CA ALA A 43 15.38 13.57 4.43
C ALA A 43 16.14 14.48 3.46
N ALA A 44 15.60 14.70 2.26
CA ALA A 44 16.20 15.59 1.28
C ALA A 44 16.21 17.06 1.71
N GLN A 45 15.17 17.52 2.43
CA GLN A 45 15.14 18.86 3.01
C GLN A 45 16.22 19.04 4.08
N LEU A 46 16.47 18.01 4.89
CA LEU A 46 17.47 18.05 5.96
C LEU A 46 18.91 17.99 5.40
N ALA A 47 19.16 17.13 4.41
CA ALA A 47 20.49 16.93 3.84
C ALA A 47 20.82 17.83 2.64
N GLY A 48 19.85 18.59 2.12
CA GLY A 48 20.00 19.42 0.92
C GLY A 48 20.11 18.65 -0.41
N ARG A 49 19.94 17.31 -0.40
CA ARG A 49 19.97 16.46 -1.60
C ARG A 49 19.11 15.22 -1.41
N LEU A 50 18.60 14.64 -2.50
CA LEU A 50 17.90 13.37 -2.43
C LEU A 50 18.91 12.24 -2.17
N TYR A 51 18.71 11.51 -1.09
CA TYR A 51 19.48 10.32 -0.74
C TYR A 51 18.63 9.42 0.16
N LEU A 52 19.09 8.20 0.42
CA LEU A 52 18.42 7.30 1.36
C LEU A 52 18.99 7.55 2.77
N PRO A 53 18.18 8.06 3.72
CA PRO A 53 18.65 8.31 5.08
C PRO A 53 18.87 6.98 5.81
N HIS A 54 19.76 7.00 6.80
CA HIS A 54 19.99 5.88 7.70
C HIS A 54 20.26 6.39 9.13
N GLN A 55 20.02 5.53 10.10
CA GLN A 55 20.22 5.85 11.51
C GLN A 55 21.68 6.23 11.78
N GLY A 56 21.89 7.33 12.51
CA GLY A 56 23.23 7.81 12.88
C GLY A 56 24.05 8.42 11.75
N ASP A 57 23.42 8.79 10.62
CA ASP A 57 24.14 9.45 9.54
C ASP A 57 24.48 10.92 9.87
N GLU A 58 25.54 11.46 9.28
CA GLU A 58 25.97 12.84 9.60
C GLU A 58 25.00 13.91 9.09
N ALA A 59 24.17 13.57 8.09
CA ALA A 59 23.30 14.51 7.41
C ALA A 59 21.93 14.70 8.10
N THR A 60 21.45 13.70 8.83
CA THR A 60 20.16 13.70 9.54
C THR A 60 20.24 13.23 10.99
N GLY A 61 21.33 12.60 11.43
CA GLY A 61 21.47 12.01 12.77
C GLY A 61 21.47 13.00 13.95
N ASN A 62 21.65 14.30 13.71
CA ASN A 62 21.47 15.35 14.71
C ASN A 62 20.26 16.25 14.45
N ALA A 63 19.51 15.98 13.38
CA ALA A 63 18.35 16.78 13.01
C ALA A 63 17.12 16.24 13.75
N ASP A 64 16.30 17.13 14.31
CA ASP A 64 14.99 16.73 14.82
C ASP A 64 14.11 16.35 13.62
N ILE A 65 13.97 15.04 13.43
CA ILE A 65 13.16 14.45 12.36
C ILE A 65 11.68 14.75 12.65
N TRP A 66 11.32 14.94 13.92
CA TRP A 66 9.96 15.22 14.36
C TRP A 66 9.55 16.64 13.95
N PRO A 67 8.53 16.80 13.09
CA PRO A 67 8.17 18.10 12.55
C PRO A 67 7.29 18.92 13.51
N GLY A 68 7.53 18.84 14.82
CA GLY A 68 6.81 19.58 15.86
C GLY A 68 5.29 19.43 15.76
N ALA A 69 4.62 20.53 15.37
CA ALA A 69 3.16 20.58 15.19
C ALA A 69 2.60 19.55 14.18
N LEU A 70 3.43 19.03 13.28
CA LEU A 70 3.05 17.99 12.32
C LEU A 70 3.37 16.56 12.82
N GLY A 71 3.72 16.37 14.09
CA GLY A 71 4.06 15.07 14.66
C GLY A 71 2.98 13.99 14.46
N ALA A 72 1.69 14.38 14.46
CA ALA A 72 0.59 13.46 14.16
C ALA A 72 0.64 12.91 12.72
N ALA A 73 1.06 13.74 11.75
CA ALA A 73 1.25 13.28 10.37
C ALA A 73 2.48 12.36 10.27
N TRP A 74 3.52 12.62 11.05
CA TRP A 74 4.70 11.75 11.11
C TRP A 74 4.35 10.36 11.66
N LEU A 75 3.59 10.29 12.76
CA LEU A 75 3.04 9.04 13.28
C LEU A 75 2.20 8.29 12.26
N ALA A 76 1.37 8.99 11.50
CA ALA A 76 0.56 8.39 10.43
C ALA A 76 1.45 7.78 9.34
N ILE A 77 2.54 8.43 8.95
CA ILE A 77 3.52 7.92 7.97
C ILE A 77 4.19 6.66 8.49
N THR A 78 4.69 6.66 9.74
CA THR A 78 5.29 5.48 10.39
C THR A 78 4.30 4.32 10.41
N PHE A 79 3.06 4.60 10.82
CA PHE A 79 2.00 3.60 10.87
C PHE A 79 1.68 3.03 9.49
N VAL A 80 1.56 3.87 8.46
CA VAL A 80 1.31 3.44 7.07
C VAL A 80 2.46 2.57 6.55
N LEU A 81 3.72 2.99 6.74
CA LEU A 81 4.89 2.22 6.32
C LEU A 81 4.94 0.83 6.99
N SER A 82 4.48 0.74 8.24
CA SER A 82 4.49 -0.50 9.01
C SER A 82 3.32 -1.44 8.65
N ILE A 83 2.11 -0.88 8.50
CA ILE A 83 0.87 -1.66 8.39
C ILE A 83 0.42 -1.87 6.95
N ALA A 84 0.64 -0.90 6.05
CA ALA A 84 0.16 -0.99 4.67
C ALA A 84 0.71 -2.23 3.92
N PRO A 85 1.97 -2.67 4.09
CA PRO A 85 2.46 -3.90 3.47
C PRO A 85 1.72 -5.15 3.95
N ILE A 86 1.39 -5.23 5.24
CA ILE A 86 0.63 -6.35 5.81
C ILE A 86 -0.76 -6.40 5.20
N LEU A 87 -1.47 -5.26 5.17
CA LEU A 87 -2.80 -5.16 4.57
C LEU A 87 -2.77 -5.41 3.06
N ALA A 88 -1.73 -4.95 2.37
CA ALA A 88 -1.53 -5.22 0.94
C ALA A 88 -1.36 -6.72 0.70
N GLY A 89 -0.58 -7.43 1.51
CA GLY A 89 -0.42 -8.88 1.44
C GLY A 89 -1.75 -9.62 1.66
N LEU A 90 -2.47 -9.30 2.74
CA LEU A 90 -3.76 -9.93 3.05
C LEU A 90 -4.80 -9.71 1.95
N THR A 91 -4.90 -8.48 1.44
CA THR A 91 -5.84 -8.15 0.36
C THR A 91 -5.42 -8.76 -0.98
N ALA A 92 -4.12 -8.89 -1.27
CA ALA A 92 -3.61 -9.61 -2.44
C ALA A 92 -3.97 -11.09 -2.42
N LEU A 93 -3.83 -11.75 -1.26
CA LEU A 93 -4.24 -13.16 -1.10
C LEU A 93 -5.74 -13.33 -1.35
N TYR A 94 -6.57 -12.46 -0.77
CA TYR A 94 -8.02 -12.45 -1.02
C TYR A 94 -8.34 -12.25 -2.51
N ALA A 95 -7.68 -11.29 -3.16
CA ALA A 95 -7.90 -10.98 -4.57
C ALA A 95 -7.43 -12.11 -5.50
N ALA A 96 -6.36 -12.84 -5.14
CA ALA A 96 -5.89 -14.00 -5.90
C ALA A 96 -6.96 -15.11 -5.97
N VAL A 97 -7.64 -15.38 -4.85
CA VAL A 97 -8.77 -16.33 -4.81
C VAL A 97 -9.90 -15.83 -5.71
N GLN A 98 -10.20 -14.53 -5.68
CA GLN A 98 -11.26 -13.94 -6.50
C GLN A 98 -10.93 -13.95 -8.00
N LEU A 99 -9.67 -13.76 -8.39
CA LEU A 99 -9.22 -13.83 -9.79
C LEU A 99 -9.40 -15.23 -10.40
N ALA A 100 -9.35 -16.28 -9.57
CA ALA A 100 -9.63 -17.66 -9.99
C ALA A 100 -11.12 -17.90 -10.28
N SER A 101 -12.03 -17.06 -9.78
CA SER A 101 -13.47 -17.22 -9.96
C SER A 101 -13.89 -17.01 -11.43
N ALA A 102 -14.59 -17.99 -12.00
CA ALA A 102 -15.13 -17.92 -13.36
C ALA A 102 -16.14 -16.76 -13.54
N ARG A 103 -16.83 -16.37 -12.47
CA ARG A 103 -17.83 -15.28 -12.48
C ARG A 103 -17.19 -13.92 -12.69
N LEU A 104 -16.04 -13.68 -12.07
CA LEU A 104 -15.30 -12.43 -12.19
C LEU A 104 -14.60 -12.30 -13.55
N ARG A 105 -14.19 -13.43 -14.15
CA ARG A 105 -13.63 -13.47 -15.51
C ARG A 105 -14.62 -13.02 -16.60
N ALA A 106 -15.93 -13.11 -16.34
CA ALA A 106 -16.95 -12.63 -17.28
C ALA A 106 -16.92 -11.10 -17.44
N ASP A 107 -16.62 -10.36 -16.37
CA ASP A 107 -16.39 -8.92 -16.42
C ASP A 107 -14.88 -8.62 -16.59
N ARG A 108 -14.44 -8.54 -17.85
CA ARG A 108 -13.03 -8.27 -18.19
C ARG A 108 -12.50 -6.97 -17.60
N ARG A 109 -13.35 -5.96 -17.38
CA ARG A 109 -12.92 -4.67 -16.84
C ARG A 109 -12.60 -4.79 -15.35
N ILE A 110 -13.50 -5.40 -14.59
CA ILE A 110 -13.29 -5.64 -13.15
C ILE A 110 -12.12 -6.61 -12.95
N TRP A 111 -12.03 -7.68 -13.75
CA TRP A 111 -10.94 -8.64 -13.65
C TRP A 111 -9.57 -7.99 -13.90
N ARG A 112 -9.43 -7.15 -14.94
CA ARG A 112 -8.18 -6.42 -15.21
C ARG A 112 -7.82 -5.44 -14.09
N ALA A 113 -8.81 -4.70 -13.57
CA ALA A 113 -8.59 -3.78 -12.46
C ALA A 113 -8.08 -4.51 -11.22
N LEU A 114 -8.71 -5.64 -10.87
CA LEU A 114 -8.31 -6.49 -9.74
C LEU A 114 -6.93 -7.10 -9.93
N ALA A 115 -6.60 -7.55 -11.15
CA ALA A 115 -5.27 -8.08 -11.46
C ALA A 115 -4.19 -7.01 -11.32
N ALA A 116 -4.42 -5.81 -11.87
CA ALA A 116 -3.49 -4.69 -11.78
C ALA A 116 -3.30 -4.23 -10.32
N SER A 117 -4.38 -4.11 -9.55
CA SER A 117 -4.29 -3.71 -8.14
C SER A 117 -3.63 -4.79 -7.28
N THR A 118 -3.84 -6.07 -7.59
CA THR A 118 -3.17 -7.19 -6.89
C THR A 118 -1.68 -7.19 -7.18
N LEU A 119 -1.27 -6.99 -8.43
CA LEU A 119 0.14 -6.81 -8.80
C LEU A 119 0.76 -5.64 -8.03
N LEU A 120 0.06 -4.52 -7.94
CA LEU A 120 0.52 -3.36 -7.18
C LEU A 120 0.69 -3.67 -5.69
N SER A 121 -0.24 -4.41 -5.08
CA SER A 121 -0.12 -4.86 -3.69
C SER A 121 1.07 -5.80 -3.49
N VAL A 122 1.34 -6.71 -4.42
CA VAL A 122 2.55 -7.56 -4.38
C VAL A 122 3.81 -6.71 -4.48
N LEU A 123 3.83 -5.69 -5.34
CA LEU A 123 4.96 -4.75 -5.43
C LEU A 123 5.18 -3.97 -4.12
N VAL A 124 4.11 -3.56 -3.43
CA VAL A 124 4.20 -2.92 -2.11
C VAL A 124 4.89 -3.84 -1.11
N VAL A 125 4.47 -5.11 -1.03
CA VAL A 125 5.08 -6.12 -0.15
C VAL A 125 6.53 -6.37 -0.52
N ALA A 126 6.83 -6.55 -1.80
CA ALA A 126 8.20 -6.75 -2.26
C ALA A 126 9.09 -5.54 -1.92
N ALA A 127 8.59 -4.32 -2.17
CA ALA A 127 9.31 -3.08 -1.86
C ALA A 127 9.56 -2.93 -0.36
N SER A 128 8.59 -3.28 0.51
CA SER A 128 8.75 -3.15 1.97
C SER A 128 9.77 -4.12 2.55
N LEU A 129 10.05 -5.24 1.88
CA LEU A 129 11.04 -6.22 2.31
C LEU A 129 12.47 -5.86 1.88
N THR A 130 12.63 -4.82 1.06
CA THR A 130 13.96 -4.38 0.63
C THR A 130 14.75 -3.77 1.80
N PRO A 131 16.08 -3.91 1.84
CA PRO A 131 16.91 -3.25 2.84
C PRO A 131 16.67 -1.74 2.88
N GLN A 132 16.44 -1.12 1.72
CA GLN A 132 16.22 0.33 1.62
C GLN A 132 14.96 0.78 2.36
N ALA A 133 13.86 0.03 2.25
CA ALA A 133 12.64 0.33 2.96
C ALA A 133 12.79 0.14 4.47
N GLN A 134 13.53 -0.89 4.90
CA GLN A 134 13.81 -1.14 6.31
C GLN A 134 14.67 -0.02 6.91
N THR A 135 15.73 0.40 6.22
CA THR A 135 16.58 1.52 6.66
C THR A 135 15.75 2.80 6.81
N LEU A 136 14.88 3.10 5.85
CA LEU A 136 13.99 4.26 5.92
C LEU A 136 13.03 4.18 7.11
N LEU A 137 12.45 3.01 7.38
CA LEU A 137 11.54 2.80 8.51
C LEU A 137 12.27 2.95 9.85
N VAL A 138 13.46 2.38 9.98
CA VAL A 138 14.28 2.50 11.20
C VAL A 138 14.67 3.96 11.44
N TRP A 139 15.10 4.67 10.40
CA TRP A 139 15.38 6.11 10.48
C TRP A 139 14.13 6.92 10.89
N LEU A 140 12.94 6.50 10.49
CA LEU A 140 11.69 7.17 10.89
C LEU A 140 11.29 6.94 12.36
N LEU A 141 11.83 5.89 12.98
CA LEU A 141 11.58 5.48 14.36
C LEU A 141 12.63 6.01 15.34
N ASP A 142 13.75 6.50 14.81
CA ASP A 142 14.81 7.22 15.53
C ASP A 142 14.33 8.64 15.91
#